data_AF-A0A074RE55-F1
#
_entry.id   AF-A0A074RE55-F1
#
_cell.length_a   1.000
_cell.length_b   1.000
_cell.length_c   1.000
_cell.angle_alpha   90.00
_cell.angle_beta   90.00
_cell.angle_gamma   90.00
#
_symmetry.space_group_name_H-M   'P 1'
#
loop_
_entity.id
_entity.type
_entity.pdbx_description
1 polymer ?
#
loop_
_entity_poly.entity_id
_entity_poly.type
_entity_poly.pdbx_seq_one_letter_code
_entity_poly.pdbx_strand_id
1 'polypeptide(L)'
;MKHRNIHRLMGVIMFKDQYLGMVSEWMENGNLREYLRTHPDAHRYQLCIDVASGLEYMHARNMVHGDVKALNVLVSPEGIAMLSDFDFSVMSEASGLMFTASSNSRSGSIRWVAPEMLAEDAPIRTKESDVYALGMTMLEVFTGELPYPQCRMDSSVITKVMRGTLPTRPTDRFKNDEQGNFAWALLLKCWSRDVSERPSAGQVVKALQSHISASSSTQQS
;
A
#
# COMPACT_ATOMS: atom_id res chain seq x y z
N MET A 1 -0.01 13.19 -13.25
CA MET A 1 -1.06 12.20 -12.89
C MET A 1 -2.25 12.95 -12.28
N LYS A 2 -3.50 12.67 -12.69
CA LYS A 2 -4.70 13.31 -12.14
C LYS A 2 -5.70 12.22 -11.75
N HIS A 3 -5.78 11.94 -10.46
CA HIS A 3 -6.70 10.99 -9.85
C HIS A 3 -6.98 11.42 -8.40
N ARG A 4 -8.19 11.18 -7.90
CA ARG A 4 -8.59 11.55 -6.53
C ARG A 4 -7.67 10.96 -5.46
N ASN A 5 -7.21 9.73 -5.66
CA ASN A 5 -6.40 8.99 -4.70
C ASN A 5 -4.90 9.00 -5.05
N ILE A 6 -4.44 9.99 -5.82
CA ILE A 6 -3.03 10.21 -6.13
C ILE A 6 -2.68 11.63 -5.72
N HIS A 7 -1.75 11.76 -4.79
CA HIS A 7 -1.27 13.05 -4.32
C HIS A 7 -0.53 13.78 -5.44
N ARG A 8 -0.87 15.06 -5.64
CA ARG A 8 -0.43 15.80 -6.80
C ARG A 8 0.91 16.48 -6.53
N LEU A 9 1.93 16.07 -7.29
CA LEU A 9 3.13 16.88 -7.47
C LEU A 9 2.77 18.15 -8.25
N MET A 10 2.99 19.32 -7.64
CA MET A 10 2.73 20.62 -8.25
C MET A 10 3.89 21.07 -9.14
N GLY A 11 5.11 20.70 -8.78
CA GLY A 11 6.30 21.00 -9.56
C GLY A 11 7.58 20.56 -8.86
N VAL A 12 8.71 20.96 -9.46
CA VAL A 12 10.04 20.79 -8.88
C VAL A 12 10.71 22.16 -8.75
N ILE A 13 11.56 22.30 -7.75
CA ILE A 13 12.35 23.50 -7.50
C ILE A 13 13.83 23.13 -7.42
N MET A 14 14.69 24.07 -7.76
CA MET A 14 16.11 23.99 -7.44
C MET A 14 16.37 24.86 -6.21
N PHE A 15 16.80 24.23 -5.11
CA PHE A 15 17.16 24.91 -3.88
C PHE A 15 18.69 25.07 -3.82
N LYS A 16 19.15 26.32 -3.66
CA LYS A 16 20.57 26.70 -3.62
C LYS A 16 21.38 26.18 -4.83
N ASP A 17 20.75 26.06 -6.00
CA ASP A 17 21.35 25.55 -7.24
C ASP A 17 21.99 24.14 -7.14
N GLN A 18 21.69 23.41 -6.07
CA GLN A 18 22.35 22.13 -5.75
C GLN A 18 21.36 21.01 -5.41
N TYR A 19 20.17 21.36 -4.88
CA TYR A 19 19.22 20.38 -4.40
C TYR A 19 17.93 20.46 -5.20
N LEU A 20 17.57 19.36 -5.86
CA LEU A 20 16.25 19.21 -6.46
C LEU A 20 15.23 18.97 -5.34
N GLY A 21 14.24 19.84 -5.24
CA GLY A 21 13.12 19.71 -4.32
C GLY A 21 11.81 19.44 -5.07
N MET A 22 10.97 18.59 -4.50
CA MET A 22 9.60 18.38 -4.99
C MET A 22 8.64 19.28 -4.23
N VAL A 23 7.72 19.93 -4.94
CA VAL A 23 6.68 20.77 -4.34
C VAL A 23 5.32 20.14 -4.59
N SER A 24 4.57 19.94 -3.51
CA SER A 24 3.25 19.34 -3.52
C SER A 24 2.35 20.03 -2.52
N GLU A 25 1.05 19.83 -2.66
CA GLU A 25 0.05 20.36 -1.73
C GLU A 25 0.23 19.75 -0.33
N TRP A 26 0.16 20.57 0.71
CA TRP A 26 0.25 20.11 2.10
C TRP A 26 -1.05 19.42 2.52
N MET A 27 -0.93 18.26 3.15
CA MET A 27 -2.06 17.47 3.66
C MET A 27 -2.09 17.56 5.18
N GLU A 28 -3.02 18.33 5.74
CA GLU A 28 -3.08 18.64 7.18
C GLU A 28 -3.28 17.39 8.06
N ASN A 29 -4.00 16.39 7.54
CA ASN A 29 -4.22 15.12 8.23
C ASN A 29 -3.00 14.19 8.20
N GLY A 30 -1.88 14.61 7.58
CA GLY A 30 -0.63 13.88 7.55
C GLY A 30 -0.72 12.56 6.78
N ASN A 31 0.10 11.59 7.18
CA ASN A 31 0.08 10.25 6.60
C ASN A 31 -1.00 9.37 7.24
N LEU A 32 -1.41 8.32 6.52
CA LEU A 32 -2.51 7.44 6.89
C LEU A 32 -2.28 6.72 8.23
N ARG A 33 -1.02 6.40 8.56
CA ARG A 33 -0.68 5.83 9.87
C ARG A 33 -0.98 6.80 11.00
N GLU A 34 -0.54 8.05 10.89
CA GLU A 34 -0.79 9.07 11.90
C GLU A 34 -2.28 9.40 12.00
N TYR A 35 -2.94 9.50 10.84
CA TYR A 35 -4.37 9.73 10.74
C TYR A 35 -5.20 8.67 11.49
N LEU A 36 -4.88 7.39 11.31
CA LEU A 36 -5.57 6.30 12.01
C LEU A 36 -5.36 6.30 13.53
N ARG A 37 -4.26 6.89 14.01
CA ARG A 37 -4.01 7.05 15.45
C ARG A 37 -4.89 8.12 16.08
N THR A 38 -5.20 9.18 15.32
CA THR A 38 -6.07 10.28 15.78
C THR A 38 -7.55 10.06 15.44
N HIS A 39 -7.85 9.17 14.48
CA HIS A 39 -9.19 8.84 14.03
C HIS A 39 -9.44 7.31 14.13
N PRO A 40 -9.53 6.75 15.35
CA PRO A 40 -9.68 5.30 15.55
C PRO A 40 -10.96 4.73 14.92
N ASP A 41 -11.99 5.56 14.71
CA ASP A 41 -13.29 5.20 14.14
C ASP A 41 -13.36 5.43 12.61
N ALA A 42 -12.25 5.80 11.96
CA ALA A 42 -12.22 6.00 10.51
C ALA A 42 -12.69 4.75 9.75
N HIS A 43 -13.37 4.97 8.63
CA HIS A 43 -13.94 3.90 7.81
C HIS A 43 -12.83 3.16 7.01
N ARG A 44 -12.18 2.20 7.67
CA ARG A 44 -11.00 1.45 7.17
C ARG A 44 -11.19 0.86 5.78
N TYR A 45 -12.36 0.29 5.49
CA TYR A 45 -12.67 -0.23 4.15
C TYR A 45 -12.63 0.85 3.06
N GLN A 46 -13.08 2.07 3.37
CA GLN A 46 -13.06 3.17 2.41
C GLN A 46 -11.62 3.65 2.17
N LEU A 47 -10.82 3.72 3.23
CA LEU A 47 -9.39 4.02 3.13
C LEU A 47 -8.64 2.97 2.29
N CYS A 48 -8.95 1.68 2.45
CA CYS A 48 -8.40 0.61 1.61
C CYS A 48 -8.83 0.75 0.14
N ILE A 49 -10.09 1.09 -0.13
CA ILE A 49 -10.58 1.37 -1.49
C ILE A 49 -9.81 2.53 -2.11
N ASP A 50 -9.64 3.62 -1.36
CA ASP A 50 -8.93 4.80 -1.82
C ASP A 50 -7.49 4.46 -2.23
N VAL A 51 -6.74 3.77 -1.36
CA VAL A 51 -5.37 3.33 -1.65
C VAL A 51 -5.33 2.40 -2.87
N ALA A 52 -6.20 1.40 -2.93
CA ALA A 52 -6.27 0.47 -4.05
C ALA A 52 -6.64 1.16 -5.38
N SER A 53 -7.51 2.18 -5.33
CA SER A 53 -7.94 2.97 -6.50
C SER A 53 -6.80 3.85 -7.03
N GLY A 54 -6.01 4.43 -6.14
CA GLY A 54 -4.76 5.12 -6.53
C GLY A 54 -3.81 4.16 -7.24
N LEU A 55 -3.62 2.97 -6.67
CA LEU A 55 -2.70 1.98 -7.24
C LEU A 55 -3.18 1.45 -8.59
N GLU A 56 -4.49 1.17 -8.72
CA GLU A 56 -5.13 0.81 -9.99
C GLU A 56 -4.85 1.86 -11.08
N TYR A 57 -5.00 3.15 -10.74
CA TYR A 57 -4.75 4.24 -11.67
C TYR A 57 -3.30 4.27 -12.17
N MET A 58 -2.32 3.99 -11.29
CA MET A 58 -0.91 3.90 -11.66
C MET A 58 -0.63 2.68 -12.54
N HIS A 59 -1.14 1.51 -12.14
CA HIS A 59 -0.94 0.25 -12.87
C HIS A 59 -1.54 0.29 -14.28
N ALA A 60 -2.68 0.97 -14.45
CA ALA A 60 -3.30 1.22 -15.75
C ALA A 60 -2.46 2.09 -16.69
N ARG A 61 -1.43 2.78 -16.17
CA ARG A 61 -0.47 3.61 -16.91
C ARG A 61 0.93 2.99 -16.98
N ASN A 62 1.04 1.69 -16.73
CA ASN A 62 2.31 0.97 -16.68
C ASN A 62 3.33 1.58 -15.70
N MET A 63 2.84 2.18 -14.62
CA MET A 63 3.65 2.69 -13.52
C MET A 63 3.55 1.76 -12.33
N VAL A 64 4.71 1.40 -11.77
CA VAL A 64 4.84 0.67 -10.50
C VAL A 64 5.18 1.69 -9.42
N HIS A 65 4.55 1.60 -8.25
CA HIS A 65 4.82 2.51 -7.13
C HIS A 65 6.09 2.12 -6.38
N GLY A 66 6.24 0.85 -6.01
CA GLY A 66 7.45 0.32 -5.44
C GLY A 66 7.65 0.44 -3.93
N ASP A 67 6.77 1.16 -3.22
CA ASP A 67 6.87 1.37 -1.76
C ASP A 67 5.50 1.68 -1.15
N VAL A 68 4.49 0.87 -1.48
CA VAL A 68 3.13 1.03 -0.96
C VAL A 68 3.09 0.65 0.53
N LYS A 69 2.83 1.63 1.40
CA LYS A 69 2.69 1.51 2.87
C LYS A 69 1.91 2.70 3.42
N ALA A 70 1.32 2.60 4.61
CA ALA A 70 0.49 3.70 5.14
C ALA A 70 1.28 5.01 5.37
N LEU A 71 2.60 4.95 5.57
CA LEU A 71 3.46 6.12 5.64
C LEU A 71 3.53 6.91 4.32
N ASN A 72 3.36 6.24 3.18
CA ASN A 72 3.41 6.84 1.84
C ASN A 72 2.00 7.13 1.30
N VAL A 73 0.99 7.11 2.16
CA VAL A 73 -0.38 7.52 1.85
C VAL A 73 -0.68 8.76 2.67
N LEU A 74 -0.95 9.88 2.01
CA LEU A 74 -1.42 11.10 2.68
C LEU A 74 -2.94 11.10 2.76
N VAL A 75 -3.50 11.84 3.72
CA VAL A 75 -4.94 11.96 3.90
C VAL A 75 -5.36 13.42 3.69
N SER A 76 -6.33 13.66 2.80
CA SER A 76 -6.85 15.00 2.55
C SER A 76 -7.65 15.53 3.76
N PRO A 77 -7.93 16.85 3.85
CA PRO A 77 -8.81 17.41 4.88
C PRO A 77 -10.19 16.71 4.97
N GLU A 78 -10.70 16.23 3.83
CA GLU A 78 -11.96 15.50 3.72
C GLU A 78 -11.86 14.01 4.10
N GLY A 79 -10.70 13.55 4.58
CA GLY A 79 -10.47 12.16 4.98
C GLY A 79 -10.22 11.20 3.82
N ILE A 80 -9.82 11.69 2.65
CA ILE A 80 -9.58 10.88 1.45
C ILE A 80 -8.13 10.41 1.45
N ALA A 81 -7.90 9.11 1.32
CA ALA A 81 -6.54 8.59 1.23
C ALA A 81 -5.96 8.75 -0.20
N MET A 82 -4.72 9.21 -0.28
CA MET A 82 -4.00 9.54 -1.52
C MET A 82 -2.59 8.96 -1.49
N LEU A 83 -2.26 8.10 -2.46
CA LEU A 83 -0.89 7.60 -2.62
C LEU A 83 0.06 8.75 -2.95
N SER A 84 1.23 8.73 -2.33
CA SER A 84 2.27 9.74 -2.43
C SER A 84 3.65 9.07 -2.44
N ASP A 85 4.72 9.87 -2.44
CA ASP A 85 6.10 9.39 -2.38
C ASP A 85 6.46 8.40 -3.51
N PHE A 86 6.63 8.98 -4.70
CA PHE A 86 6.93 8.26 -5.93
C PHE A 86 8.42 8.07 -6.16
N ASP A 87 9.25 8.20 -5.13
CA ASP A 87 10.71 8.12 -5.22
C ASP A 87 11.20 6.75 -5.71
N PHE A 88 10.40 5.70 -5.51
CA PHE A 88 10.65 4.34 -6.02
C PHE A 88 9.84 3.99 -7.26
N SER A 89 9.08 4.94 -7.80
CA SER A 89 8.21 4.65 -8.92
C SER A 89 9.02 4.42 -10.19
N VAL A 90 8.64 3.37 -10.93
CA VAL A 90 9.30 3.02 -12.18
C VAL A 90 8.24 2.90 -13.26
N MET A 91 8.47 3.56 -14.40
CA MET A 91 7.71 3.31 -15.61
C MET A 91 8.25 2.03 -16.24
N SER A 92 7.39 1.02 -16.40
CA SER A 92 7.78 -0.31 -16.90
C SER A 92 8.45 -0.29 -18.29
N GLU A 93 8.31 0.80 -19.04
CA GLU A 93 8.85 0.98 -20.40
C GLU A 93 9.96 2.05 -20.49
N ALA A 94 10.18 2.88 -19.46
CA ALA A 94 11.15 3.99 -19.53
C ALA A 94 12.38 3.70 -18.66
N SER A 95 13.45 3.23 -19.31
CA SER A 95 14.77 2.98 -18.69
C SER A 95 15.51 4.26 -18.25
N GLY A 96 14.89 5.45 -18.29
CA GLY A 96 15.59 6.74 -18.29
C GLY A 96 15.39 7.66 -17.09
N LEU A 97 14.40 7.42 -16.23
CA LEU A 97 14.13 8.23 -15.03
C LEU A 97 14.09 7.34 -13.80
N MET A 98 15.24 6.76 -13.45
CA MET A 98 15.45 6.23 -12.11
C MET A 98 15.74 7.40 -11.18
N PHE A 99 14.79 7.80 -10.34
CA PHE A 99 15.18 8.47 -9.10
C PHE A 99 15.98 7.42 -8.32
N THR A 100 17.27 7.69 -8.13
CA THR A 100 18.22 6.74 -7.57
C THR A 100 17.68 6.23 -6.24
N ALA A 101 17.28 4.95 -6.19
CA ALA A 101 17.00 4.25 -4.97
C ALA A 101 18.27 4.26 -4.13
N SER A 102 18.37 5.20 -3.19
CA SER A 102 19.52 5.28 -2.30
C SER A 102 19.64 3.94 -1.57
N SER A 103 20.84 3.37 -1.55
CA SER A 103 21.14 2.05 -0.98
C SER A 103 20.80 1.91 0.52
N ASN A 104 20.46 3.02 1.19
CA ASN A 104 20.01 3.06 2.58
C ASN A 104 18.48 2.87 2.76
N SER A 105 17.71 2.86 1.67
CA SER A 105 16.23 2.82 1.71
C SER A 105 15.60 1.46 2.01
N ARG A 106 16.38 0.39 2.10
CA ARG A 106 15.87 -0.93 2.52
C ARG A 106 15.46 -0.99 4.01
N SER A 107 15.92 -0.03 4.82
CA SER A 107 15.90 -0.07 6.30
C SER A 107 14.54 0.25 6.97
N GLY A 108 13.42 0.23 6.26
CA GLY A 108 12.12 0.56 6.86
C GLY A 108 10.91 -0.09 6.22
N SER A 109 11.00 -0.45 4.93
CA SER A 109 9.88 -1.02 4.17
C SER A 109 9.89 -2.55 4.07
N ILE A 110 10.82 -3.25 4.72
CA ILE A 110 11.02 -4.70 4.54
C ILE A 110 9.74 -5.53 4.79
N ARG A 111 8.84 -5.01 5.64
CA ARG A 111 7.58 -5.65 6.03
C ARG A 111 6.53 -5.68 4.92
N TRP A 112 6.68 -4.84 3.90
CA TRP A 112 5.80 -4.76 2.73
C TRP A 112 6.44 -5.40 1.48
N VAL A 113 7.71 -5.82 1.57
CA VAL A 113 8.44 -6.37 0.43
C VAL A 113 7.96 -7.80 0.12
N ALA A 114 7.58 -8.02 -1.13
CA ALA A 114 7.16 -9.32 -1.64
C ALA A 114 8.34 -10.33 -1.66
N PRO A 115 8.09 -11.64 -1.51
CA PRO A 115 9.15 -12.64 -1.39
C PRO A 115 10.08 -12.70 -2.61
N GLU A 116 9.57 -12.52 -3.82
CA GLU A 116 10.36 -12.51 -5.06
C GLU A 116 11.33 -11.31 -5.14
N MET A 117 11.04 -10.24 -4.41
CA MET A 117 11.90 -9.05 -4.35
C MET A 117 13.08 -9.20 -3.36
N LEU A 118 13.12 -10.32 -2.62
CA LEU A 118 14.20 -10.64 -1.67
C LEU A 118 15.23 -11.63 -2.24
N ALA A 119 15.04 -12.10 -3.48
CA ALA A 119 15.98 -12.98 -4.17
C ALA A 119 17.28 -12.24 -4.56
N GLU A 120 18.37 -12.97 -4.79
CA GLU A 120 19.66 -12.39 -5.21
C GLU A 120 19.52 -11.66 -6.56
N ASP A 121 18.81 -12.26 -7.52
CA ASP A 121 18.48 -11.69 -8.83
C ASP A 121 17.08 -11.07 -8.83
N ALA A 122 16.72 -10.34 -7.77
CA ALA A 122 15.40 -9.73 -7.65
C ALA A 122 15.07 -8.86 -8.88
N PRO A 123 13.86 -9.02 -9.46
CA PRO A 123 13.46 -8.22 -10.60
C PRO A 123 13.35 -6.74 -10.21
N ILE A 124 13.27 -5.87 -11.22
CA ILE A 124 12.76 -4.51 -11.00
C ILE A 124 11.35 -4.64 -10.40
N ARG A 125 11.00 -3.76 -9.46
CA ARG A 125 9.67 -3.70 -8.83
C ARG A 125 8.57 -3.87 -9.88
N THR A 126 7.60 -4.72 -9.59
CA THR A 126 6.50 -5.06 -10.50
C THR A 126 5.14 -4.66 -9.93
N LYS A 127 4.11 -4.66 -10.78
CA LYS A 127 2.73 -4.41 -10.37
C LYS A 127 2.25 -5.43 -9.33
N GLU A 128 2.71 -6.67 -9.44
CA GLU A 128 2.35 -7.76 -8.53
C GLU A 128 3.08 -7.63 -7.19
N SER A 129 4.29 -7.07 -7.17
CA SER A 129 4.98 -6.71 -5.92
C SER A 129 4.27 -5.56 -5.19
N ASP A 130 3.72 -4.59 -5.93
CA ASP A 130 2.85 -3.54 -5.35
C ASP A 130 1.57 -4.12 -4.75
N VAL A 131 0.96 -5.13 -5.39
CA VAL A 131 -0.25 -5.79 -4.85
C VAL A 131 0.04 -6.49 -3.53
N TYR A 132 1.20 -7.15 -3.41
CA TYR A 132 1.62 -7.74 -2.15
C TYR A 132 1.75 -6.66 -1.06
N ALA A 133 2.41 -5.55 -1.39
CA ALA A 133 2.58 -4.40 -0.50
C ALA A 133 1.23 -3.74 -0.15
N LEU A 134 0.27 -3.69 -1.10
CA LEU A 134 -1.10 -3.24 -0.87
C LEU A 134 -1.79 -4.13 0.18
N GLY A 135 -1.64 -5.46 0.10
CA GLY A 135 -2.14 -6.38 1.12
C GLY A 135 -1.57 -6.09 2.51
N MET A 136 -0.26 -5.87 2.61
CA MET A 136 0.40 -5.50 3.88
C MET A 136 -0.06 -4.13 4.39
N THR A 137 -0.31 -3.17 3.49
CA THR A 137 -0.84 -1.85 3.81
C THR A 137 -2.29 -1.94 4.31
N MET A 138 -3.13 -2.75 3.68
CA MET A 138 -4.50 -2.99 4.15
C MET A 138 -4.50 -3.63 5.53
N LEU A 139 -3.62 -4.60 5.80
CA LEU A 139 -3.44 -5.16 7.15
C LEU A 139 -3.13 -4.05 8.15
N GLU A 140 -2.14 -3.20 7.84
CA GLU A 140 -1.77 -2.05 8.66
C GLU A 140 -2.93 -1.08 8.89
N VAL A 141 -3.76 -0.82 7.88
CA VAL A 141 -4.95 0.04 8.01
C VAL A 141 -5.99 -0.58 8.94
N PHE A 142 -6.22 -1.90 8.81
CA PHE A 142 -7.20 -2.58 9.65
C PHE A 142 -6.76 -2.67 11.12
N THR A 143 -5.47 -2.91 11.36
CA THR A 143 -4.93 -3.10 12.72
C THR A 143 -4.48 -1.81 13.38
N GLY A 144 -4.02 -0.82 12.60
CA GLY A 144 -3.24 0.31 13.10
C GLY A 144 -1.80 -0.06 13.47
N GLU A 145 -1.34 -1.28 13.16
CA GLU A 145 -0.03 -1.81 13.53
C GLU A 145 0.82 -2.17 12.31
N LEU A 146 2.15 -2.20 12.48
CA LEU A 146 3.06 -2.72 11.47
C LEU A 146 2.76 -4.19 11.13
N PRO A 147 2.88 -4.62 9.87
CA PRO A 147 2.92 -6.05 9.56
C PRO A 147 4.07 -6.72 10.31
N TYR A 148 3.82 -7.92 10.86
CA TYR A 148 4.75 -8.66 11.72
C TYR A 148 5.19 -7.89 12.99
N PRO A 149 4.26 -7.39 13.82
CA PRO A 149 4.59 -6.51 14.96
C PRO A 149 5.50 -7.19 16.00
N GLN A 150 5.50 -8.53 16.06
CA GLN A 150 6.36 -9.33 16.93
C GLN A 150 7.83 -9.36 16.49
N CYS A 151 8.14 -9.01 15.24
CA CYS A 151 9.51 -9.03 14.73
C CYS A 151 10.20 -7.71 15.04
N ARG A 152 11.23 -7.74 15.90
CA ARG A 152 12.03 -6.55 16.25
C ARG A 152 13.10 -6.19 15.21
N MET A 153 13.58 -7.18 14.47
CA MET A 153 14.64 -7.01 13.47
C MET A 153 14.14 -7.35 12.07
N ASP A 154 14.62 -6.61 11.08
CA ASP A 154 14.29 -6.83 9.66
C ASP A 154 14.67 -8.25 9.19
N SER A 155 15.80 -8.79 9.67
CA SER A 155 16.21 -10.18 9.36
C SER A 155 15.18 -11.23 9.79
N SER A 156 14.43 -10.97 10.87
CA SER A 156 13.35 -11.86 11.32
C SER A 156 12.15 -11.81 10.37
N VAL A 157 11.84 -10.62 9.85
CA VAL A 157 10.78 -10.43 8.84
C VAL A 157 11.19 -11.12 7.54
N ILE A 158 12.41 -10.87 7.04
CA ILE A 158 12.97 -11.50 5.84
C ILE A 158 12.89 -13.03 5.95
N THR A 159 13.35 -13.59 7.08
CA THR A 159 13.32 -15.04 7.31
C THR A 159 11.89 -15.60 7.25
N LYS A 160 10.91 -14.90 7.83
CA LYS A 160 9.49 -15.30 7.79
C LYS A 160 8.93 -15.24 6.37
N VAL A 161 9.15 -14.14 5.66
CA VAL A 161 8.66 -13.95 4.28
C VAL A 161 9.27 -15.00 3.36
N MET A 162 10.59 -15.23 3.42
CA MET A 162 11.27 -16.25 2.63
C MET A 162 10.77 -17.67 2.93
N ARG A 163 10.43 -17.97 4.19
CA ARG A 163 9.79 -19.25 4.59
C ARG A 163 8.31 -19.31 4.27
N GLY A 164 7.67 -18.21 3.89
CA GLY A 164 6.25 -18.17 3.53
C GLY A 164 5.34 -18.08 4.74
N THR A 165 5.89 -17.66 5.87
CA THR A 165 5.12 -17.36 7.06
C THR A 165 4.43 -16.01 6.88
N LEU A 166 3.11 -16.05 6.68
CA LEU A 166 2.26 -14.86 6.60
C LEU A 166 2.00 -14.25 8.00
N PRO A 167 1.49 -13.01 8.06
CA PRO A 167 1.02 -12.43 9.32
C PRO A 167 -0.07 -13.30 9.96
N THR A 168 -0.11 -13.32 11.30
CA THR A 168 -1.18 -13.99 12.04
C THR A 168 -2.45 -13.16 11.95
N ARG A 169 -3.62 -13.79 11.74
CA ARG A 169 -4.93 -13.12 11.73
C ARG A 169 -5.22 -12.50 13.12
N PRO A 170 -5.33 -11.17 13.25
CA PRO A 170 -5.73 -10.54 14.51
C PRO A 170 -7.26 -10.57 14.63
N THR A 171 -7.80 -11.46 15.46
CA THR A 171 -9.25 -11.74 15.55
C THR A 171 -10.06 -10.62 16.20
N ASP A 172 -9.40 -9.69 16.88
CA ASP A 172 -9.99 -8.46 17.42
C ASP A 172 -10.35 -7.45 16.31
N ARG A 173 -9.58 -7.44 15.21
CA ARG A 173 -9.79 -6.55 14.03
C ARG A 173 -10.42 -7.26 12.85
N PHE A 174 -10.08 -8.53 12.65
CA PHE A 174 -10.66 -9.42 11.63
C PHE A 174 -11.49 -10.48 12.32
N LYS A 175 -12.62 -10.07 12.90
CA LYS A 175 -13.57 -10.94 13.59
C LYS A 175 -14.01 -12.10 12.70
N ASN A 176 -14.48 -13.18 13.32
CA ASN A 176 -15.03 -14.33 12.60
C ASN A 176 -16.48 -14.07 12.16
N ASP A 177 -16.69 -12.90 11.54
CA ASP A 177 -17.93 -12.48 10.89
C ASP A 177 -17.69 -12.33 9.38
N GLU A 178 -18.74 -11.99 8.64
CA GLU A 178 -18.69 -11.84 7.18
C GLU A 178 -17.61 -10.84 6.75
N GLN A 179 -17.53 -9.69 7.42
CA GLN A 179 -16.57 -8.63 7.09
C GLN A 179 -15.14 -9.07 7.35
N GLY A 180 -14.83 -9.56 8.56
CA GLY A 180 -13.48 -9.98 8.90
C GLY A 180 -13.00 -11.17 8.06
N ASN A 181 -13.90 -12.11 7.73
CA ASN A 181 -13.58 -13.24 6.84
C ASN A 181 -13.31 -12.79 5.41
N PHE A 182 -14.11 -11.88 4.87
CA PHE A 182 -13.91 -11.33 3.53
C PHE A 182 -12.58 -10.60 3.42
N ALA A 183 -12.31 -9.65 4.32
CA ALA A 183 -11.08 -8.87 4.27
C ALA A 183 -9.86 -9.79 4.41
N TRP A 184 -9.86 -10.73 5.37
CA TRP A 184 -8.75 -11.66 5.55
C TRP A 184 -8.50 -12.52 4.31
N ALA A 185 -9.56 -13.05 3.68
CA ALA A 185 -9.44 -13.82 2.45
C ALA A 185 -8.84 -13.01 1.29
N LEU A 186 -9.21 -11.72 1.18
CA LEU A 186 -8.64 -10.82 0.18
C LEU A 186 -7.14 -10.56 0.44
N LEU A 187 -6.75 -10.38 1.70
CA LEU A 187 -5.34 -10.22 2.08
C LEU A 187 -4.51 -11.46 1.68
N LEU A 188 -5.02 -12.66 1.99
CA LEU A 188 -4.36 -13.92 1.63
C LEU A 188 -4.14 -14.04 0.11
N LYS A 189 -5.09 -13.58 -0.72
CA LYS A 189 -4.91 -13.55 -2.19
C LYS A 189 -3.82 -12.57 -2.62
N CYS A 190 -3.77 -11.38 -2.01
CA CYS A 190 -2.71 -10.40 -2.27
C CYS A 190 -1.33 -10.93 -1.89
N TRP A 191 -1.25 -11.79 -0.87
CA TRP A 191 0.00 -12.39 -0.39
C TRP A 191 0.34 -13.75 -1.02
N SER A 192 -0.31 -14.12 -2.12
CA SER A 192 0.02 -15.37 -2.82
C SER A 192 1.51 -15.41 -3.18
N ARG A 193 2.13 -16.57 -2.94
CA ARG A 193 3.51 -16.85 -3.39
C ARG A 193 3.59 -16.97 -4.90
N ASP A 194 2.55 -17.53 -5.52
CA ASP A 194 2.42 -17.48 -6.96
C ASP A 194 2.01 -16.06 -7.35
N VAL A 195 2.92 -15.38 -8.05
CA VAL A 195 2.79 -13.99 -8.48
C VAL A 195 1.57 -13.83 -9.40
N SER A 196 1.27 -14.84 -10.22
CA SER A 196 0.15 -14.79 -11.18
C SER A 196 -1.23 -14.97 -10.52
N GLU A 197 -1.27 -15.57 -9.34
CA GLU A 197 -2.50 -15.73 -8.54
C GLU A 197 -2.85 -14.47 -7.74
N ARG A 198 -1.97 -13.47 -7.70
CA ARG A 198 -2.28 -12.19 -7.04
C ARG A 198 -3.30 -11.41 -7.88
N PRO A 199 -4.35 -10.85 -7.27
CA PRO A 199 -5.29 -10.00 -8.00
C PRO A 199 -4.61 -8.72 -8.47
N SER A 200 -5.00 -8.19 -9.62
CA SER A 200 -4.66 -6.80 -9.98
C SER A 200 -5.25 -5.81 -8.98
N ALA A 201 -4.66 -4.62 -8.86
CA ALA A 201 -5.20 -3.55 -8.01
C ALA A 201 -6.68 -3.25 -8.31
N GLY A 202 -7.09 -3.26 -9.59
CA GLY A 202 -8.50 -3.08 -9.96
C GLY A 202 -9.43 -4.22 -9.54
N GLN A 203 -8.94 -5.46 -9.50
CA GLN A 203 -9.71 -6.58 -8.91
C GLN A 203 -9.87 -6.41 -7.39
N VAL A 204 -8.86 -5.89 -6.70
CA VAL A 204 -8.94 -5.56 -5.26
C VAL A 204 -9.99 -4.46 -5.02
N VAL A 205 -9.97 -3.37 -5.81
CA VAL A 205 -10.97 -2.28 -5.74
C VAL A 205 -12.39 -2.84 -5.91
N LYS A 206 -12.62 -3.61 -6.98
CA LYS A 206 -13.94 -4.20 -7.26
C LYS A 206 -14.42 -5.09 -6.13
N ALA A 207 -13.55 -5.96 -5.60
CA ALA A 207 -13.90 -6.84 -4.49
C ALA A 207 -14.34 -6.04 -3.26
N LEU A 208 -13.56 -5.02 -2.86
CA LEU A 208 -13.89 -4.16 -1.71
C LEU A 208 -15.21 -3.41 -1.91
N GLN A 209 -15.42 -2.81 -3.08
CA GLN A 209 -16.64 -2.05 -3.38
C GLN A 209 -17.88 -2.95 -3.37
N SER A 210 -17.82 -4.12 -4.02
CA SER A 210 -18.95 -5.06 -4.02
C SER A 210 -19.32 -5.52 -2.61
N HIS A 211 -18.33 -5.74 -1.74
CA HIS A 211 -18.58 -6.16 -0.36
C HIS A 211 -19.26 -5.07 0.48
N ILE A 212 -18.84 -3.81 0.33
CA ILE A 212 -19.47 -2.68 1.04
C ILE A 212 -20.92 -2.48 0.56
N SER A 213 -21.14 -2.48 -0.76
CA SER A 213 -22.50 -2.31 -1.32
C SER A 213 -23.47 -3.40 -0.88
N ALA A 214 -23.01 -4.66 -0.80
CA ALA A 214 -23.80 -5.76 -0.27
C ALA A 214 -24.15 -5.55 1.21
N SER A 215 -23.16 -5.16 2.02
CA SER A 215 -23.34 -4.93 3.47
C SER A 215 -24.32 -3.79 3.79
N SER A 216 -24.34 -2.73 2.97
CA SER A 216 -25.30 -1.62 3.13
C SER A 216 -26.74 -2.01 2.79
N SER A 217 -26.93 -3.00 1.91
CA SER A 217 -28.25 -3.47 1.48
C SER A 217 -28.91 -4.34 2.56
N THR A 218 -28.12 -5.14 3.27
CA THR A 218 -28.60 -6.04 4.34
C THR A 218 -29.02 -5.30 5.62
N GLN A 219 -28.53 -4.08 5.86
CA GLN A 219 -28.91 -3.27 7.04
C GLN A 219 -30.21 -2.46 6.85
N GLN A 220 -30.77 -2.42 5.64
CA GLN A 220 -32.04 -1.74 5.34
C GLN A 220 -33.23 -2.72 5.18
N SER A 221 -32.99 -4.02 5.46
CA SER A 221 -33.98 -5.10 5.33
C SER A 221 -34.44 -5.63 6.69
#